data_AF-A0A1H6WRU6-F1
#
_entry.id   AF-A0A1H6WRU6-F1
#
_cell.length_a   1.000
_cell.length_b   1.000
_cell.length_c   1.000
_cell.angle_alpha   90.00
_cell.angle_beta   90.00
_cell.angle_gamma   90.00
#
_symmetry.space_group_name_H-M   'P 1'
#
loop_
_entity.id
_entity.type
_entity.pdbx_description
1 polymer ?
#
loop_
_entity_poly.entity_id
_entity_poly.type
_entity_poly.pdbx_seq_one_letter_code
_entity_poly.pdbx_strand_id
1 'polypeptide(L)'
;MTMKKHLFCVGAEITPHSTNPLAEEFVSAQLNVYVGANDLHEALQRAEAALGRDGYAVNFIRGCWVVDVACNDGFCPADALPTEVSGALLFSDAVHYGELRELTTANDYNY
;
A
#
# COMPACT_ATOMS: atom_id res chain seq x y z
N MET A 1 7.84 -12.27 24.84
CA MET A 1 6.61 -11.49 24.58
C MET A 1 6.42 -11.43 23.08
N THR A 2 5.40 -12.07 22.55
CA THR A 2 5.04 -11.93 21.13
C THR A 2 4.46 -10.52 20.97
N MET A 3 5.15 -9.63 20.25
CA MET A 3 4.66 -8.26 20.04
C MET A 3 3.32 -8.30 19.29
N LYS A 4 2.40 -7.41 19.65
CA LYS A 4 1.10 -7.30 19.00
C LYS A 4 1.32 -6.65 17.63
N LYS A 5 1.02 -7.39 16.57
CA LYS A 5 0.92 -6.83 15.22
C LYS A 5 -0.37 -6.03 15.10
N HIS A 6 -0.28 -4.93 14.38
CA HIS A 6 -1.33 -3.99 14.02
C HIS A 6 -1.49 -4.01 12.49
N LEU A 7 -2.72 -3.84 12.00
CA LEU A 7 -2.96 -3.74 10.56
C LEU A 7 -2.76 -2.31 10.08
N PHE A 8 -1.86 -2.13 9.11
CA PHE A 8 -1.59 -0.85 8.47
C PHE A 8 -2.08 -0.87 7.02
N CYS A 9 -2.52 0.30 6.54
CA CYS A 9 -2.68 0.60 5.13
C CYS A 9 -1.54 1.55 4.75
N VAL A 10 -0.88 1.23 3.65
CA VAL A 10 0.20 2.01 3.07
C VAL A 10 -0.20 2.37 1.66
N GLY A 11 -0.45 3.65 1.40
CA GLY A 11 -0.64 4.18 0.06
C GLY A 11 0.72 4.48 -0.58
N ALA A 12 0.95 3.94 -1.76
CA ALA A 12 2.16 4.14 -2.53
C ALA A 12 1.81 4.72 -3.90
N GLU A 13 2.57 5.73 -4.34
CA GLU A 13 2.66 6.09 -5.75
C GLU A 13 3.82 5.30 -6.36
N ILE A 14 3.52 4.54 -7.41
CA ILE A 14 4.45 3.63 -8.05
C ILE A 14 4.58 3.91 -9.54
N THR A 15 5.79 3.72 -10.06
CA THR A 15 6.05 3.56 -11.49
C THR A 15 6.49 2.13 -11.75
N PRO A 16 6.23 1.59 -12.94
CA PRO A 16 6.83 0.32 -13.31
C PRO A 16 8.34 0.48 -13.43
N HIS A 17 9.09 -0.47 -12.88
CA HIS A 17 10.55 -0.47 -13.01
C HIS A 17 10.91 -0.72 -14.48
N SER A 18 11.99 -0.09 -14.99
CA SER A 18 12.41 -0.17 -16.41
C SER A 18 12.73 -1.58 -16.93
N THR A 19 12.75 -2.57 -16.03
CA THR A 19 12.98 -3.99 -16.31
C THR A 19 11.69 -4.83 -16.28
N ASN A 20 10.54 -4.23 -16.01
CA ASN A 20 9.24 -4.90 -15.94
C ASN A 20 8.56 -4.82 -17.32
N PRO A 21 8.18 -5.95 -17.96
CA PRO A 21 7.49 -5.94 -19.25
C PRO A 21 6.09 -5.28 -19.20
N LEU A 22 5.54 -5.03 -18.01
CA LEU A 22 4.33 -4.22 -17.80
C LEU A 22 4.63 -2.71 -17.79
N ALA A 23 5.88 -2.28 -17.97
CA ALA A 23 6.26 -0.87 -17.94
C ALA A 23 5.72 -0.02 -19.09
N GLU A 24 5.19 -0.66 -20.12
CA GLU A 24 4.47 0.02 -21.19
C GLU A 24 3.00 0.35 -20.83
N GLU A 25 2.47 -0.19 -19.72
CA GLU A 25 1.02 -0.09 -19.42
C GLU A 25 0.62 1.18 -18.68
N PHE A 26 1.48 1.79 -17.83
CA PHE A 26 1.17 3.05 -17.14
C PHE A 26 2.40 3.88 -16.74
N VAL A 27 2.23 5.20 -16.64
CA VAL A 27 3.30 6.15 -16.26
C VAL A 27 3.46 6.25 -14.73
N SER A 28 2.35 6.34 -14.00
CA SER A 28 2.32 6.33 -12.53
C SER A 28 0.96 5.82 -12.05
N ALA A 29 0.93 5.15 -10.90
CA ALA A 29 -0.30 4.65 -10.29
C ALA A 29 -0.26 4.77 -8.78
N GLN A 30 -1.44 4.93 -8.16
CA GLN A 30 -1.63 4.78 -6.73
C GLN A 30 -2.03 3.35 -6.40
N LEU A 31 -1.36 2.75 -5.41
CA LEU A 31 -1.65 1.41 -4.92
C LEU A 31 -1.68 1.40 -3.40
N ASN A 32 -2.67 0.72 -2.84
CA ASN A 32 -2.74 0.49 -1.39
C ASN A 32 -2.13 -0.86 -1.07
N VAL A 33 -1.37 -0.91 0.01
CA VAL A 33 -0.73 -2.11 0.52
C VAL A 33 -1.15 -2.29 1.98
N TYR A 34 -1.76 -3.43 2.28
CA TYR A 34 -2.18 -3.79 3.64
C TYR A 34 -1.21 -4.80 4.23
N VAL A 35 -0.68 -4.51 5.41
CA VAL A 35 0.31 -5.34 6.11
C VAL A 35 0.08 -5.34 7.62
N GLY A 36 0.27 -6.49 8.27
CA GLY A 36 0.28 -6.57 9.73
C GLY A 36 1.69 -6.33 10.29
N ALA A 37 1.96 -5.22 10.96
CA ALA A 37 3.30 -4.84 11.45
C ALA A 37 3.27 -4.38 12.92
N ASN A 38 4.40 -4.24 13.59
CA ASN A 38 4.43 -3.76 14.99
C ASN A 38 4.29 -2.23 15.07
N ASP A 39 4.78 -1.51 14.05
CA ASP A 39 4.69 -0.06 13.96
C ASP A 39 4.62 0.40 12.48
N LEU A 40 4.43 1.70 12.29
CA LEU A 40 4.34 2.29 10.95
C LEU A 40 5.64 2.15 10.15
N HIS A 41 6.80 2.19 10.81
CA HIS A 41 8.09 2.11 10.12
C HIS A 41 8.27 0.72 9.50
N GLU A 42 7.99 -0.33 10.27
CA GLU A 42 7.98 -1.70 9.77
C GLU A 42 6.95 -1.88 8.65
N ALA A 43 5.76 -1.29 8.77
CA ALA A 43 4.73 -1.36 7.73
C ALA A 43 5.21 -0.76 6.40
N LEU A 44 5.84 0.42 6.43
CA LEU A 44 6.38 1.09 5.24
C LEU A 44 7.49 0.25 4.59
N GLN A 45 8.44 -0.26 5.38
CA GLN A 45 9.53 -1.09 4.88
C GLN A 45 9.01 -2.37 4.20
N ARG A 46 7.99 -3.00 4.78
CA ARG A 46 7.41 -4.22 4.23
C ARG A 46 6.65 -3.97 2.94
N ALA A 47 5.90 -2.87 2.87
CA ALA A 47 5.21 -2.46 1.66
C ALA A 47 6.20 -2.14 0.53
N GLU A 48 7.21 -1.32 0.80
CA GLU A 48 8.26 -0.96 -0.17
C GLU A 48 9.02 -2.20 -0.67
N ALA A 49 9.40 -3.11 0.23
CA ALA A 49 10.07 -4.34 -0.15
C ALA A 49 9.20 -5.26 -1.02
N ALA A 50 7.88 -5.28 -0.80
CA ALA A 50 6.96 -6.06 -1.62
C ALA A 50 6.81 -5.46 -3.02
N LEU A 51 6.60 -4.14 -3.10
CA LEU A 51 6.52 -3.40 -4.36
C LEU A 51 7.80 -3.57 -5.20
N GLY A 52 8.97 -3.48 -4.57
CA GLY A 52 10.26 -3.69 -5.24
C GLY A 52 10.44 -5.12 -5.78
N ARG A 53 9.98 -6.14 -5.04
CA ARG A 53 10.00 -7.54 -5.53
C ARG A 53 9.10 -7.73 -6.75
N ASP A 54 7.98 -7.01 -6.79
CA ASP A 54 6.99 -7.09 -7.87
C ASP A 54 7.34 -6.17 -9.06
N GLY A 55 8.52 -5.54 -9.03
CA GLY A 55 9.05 -4.77 -10.15
C GLY A 55 8.46 -3.36 -10.25
N TYR A 56 8.08 -2.76 -9.12
CA TYR A 56 7.65 -1.37 -9.03
C TYR A 56 8.72 -0.51 -8.36
N ALA A 57 8.93 0.69 -8.88
CA ALA A 57 9.68 1.75 -8.20
C ALA A 57 8.69 2.64 -7.43
N VAL A 58 9.01 2.91 -6.17
CA VAL A 58 8.17 3.73 -5.27
C VAL A 58 8.62 5.18 -5.39
N ASN A 59 7.74 6.05 -5.90
CA ASN A 59 7.98 7.49 -5.98
C ASN A 59 7.64 8.18 -4.65
N PHE A 60 6.59 7.69 -4.00
CA PHE A 60 6.05 8.24 -2.76
C PHE A 60 5.36 7.13 -1.97
N ILE A 61 5.51 7.14 -0.64
CA ILE A 61 4.87 6.16 0.24
C ILE A 61 4.47 6.83 1.55
N ARG A 62 3.25 6.53 1.99
CA ARG A 62 2.73 6.97 3.29
C ARG A 62 1.81 5.89 3.84
N GLY A 63 1.73 5.79 5.14
CA GLY A 63 0.89 4.80 5.76
C GLY A 63 0.23 5.31 7.01
N CYS A 64 -0.78 4.57 7.42
CA CYS A 64 -1.61 4.89 8.56
C CYS A 64 -2.13 3.60 9.18
N TRP A 65 -2.40 3.69 10.48
CA TRP A 65 -2.93 2.58 11.24
C TRP A 65 -4.44 2.45 11.00
N VAL A 66 -4.92 1.25 10.64
CA VAL A 66 -6.29 1.01 10.16
C VAL A 66 -7.26 0.57 11.25
N VAL A 67 -6.78 0.19 12.44
CA VAL A 67 -7.65 -0.39 13.48
C VAL A 67 -8.19 0.72 14.40
N ASP A 68 -9.17 1.49 13.90
CA ASP A 68 -10.37 1.94 14.64
C ASP A 68 -11.10 3.11 13.97
N VAL A 69 -10.47 3.79 13.01
CA VAL A 69 -11.12 4.89 12.29
C VAL A 69 -10.46 5.00 10.93
N ALA A 70 -11.30 4.90 9.90
CA ALA A 70 -10.95 5.07 8.49
C ALA A 70 -9.81 6.06 8.33
N CYS A 71 -8.63 5.56 7.94
CA CYS A 71 -7.55 6.41 7.52
C CYS A 71 -7.97 7.13 6.23
N ASN A 72 -8.67 8.24 6.39
CA ASN A 72 -9.15 9.04 5.27
C ASN A 72 -8.15 10.17 5.00
N ASP A 73 -6.94 9.77 4.65
CA ASP A 73 -5.83 10.68 4.44
C ASP A 73 -5.63 11.04 2.95
N GLY A 74 -6.60 10.62 2.12
CA GLY A 74 -6.63 10.74 0.66
C GLY A 74 -5.98 9.57 -0.07
N PHE A 75 -5.12 8.80 0.59
CA PHE A 75 -4.37 7.70 -0.05
C PHE A 75 -4.92 6.32 0.29
N CYS A 76 -5.48 6.13 1.48
CA CYS A 76 -6.13 4.89 1.92
C CYS A 76 -7.67 4.98 1.95
N PRO A 77 -8.38 5.14 0.81
CA PRO A 77 -9.84 5.23 0.81
C PRO A 77 -10.49 4.01 1.46
N ALA A 78 -11.53 4.27 2.26
CA ALA A 78 -12.24 3.30 3.08
C ALA A 78 -13.12 2.31 2.28
N ASP A 79 -13.03 2.35 0.94
CA ASP A 79 -14.04 1.77 0.05
C ASP A 79 -14.00 0.24 -0.04
N ALA A 80 -12.96 -0.39 0.51
CA ALA A 80 -12.91 -1.83 0.75
C ALA A 80 -12.49 -2.09 2.20
N LEU A 81 -13.47 -2.32 3.08
CA LEU A 81 -13.18 -2.64 4.47
C LEU A 81 -12.39 -3.95 4.57
N PRO A 82 -11.24 -3.96 5.27
CA PRO A 82 -10.38 -5.14 5.46
C PRO A 82 -10.97 -6.21 6.37
N THR A 83 -12.28 -6.24 6.63
CA THR A 83 -12.87 -7.14 7.65
C THR A 83 -12.58 -8.62 7.37
N GLU A 84 -12.53 -9.05 6.11
CA GLU A 84 -12.08 -10.41 5.73
C GLU A 84 -10.56 -10.60 5.71
N VAL A 85 -9.81 -9.51 5.49
CA VAL A 85 -8.34 -9.51 5.35
C VAL A 85 -7.62 -9.38 6.71
N SER A 86 -8.28 -8.76 7.69
CA SER A 86 -7.70 -8.29 8.96
C SER A 86 -7.19 -9.45 9.83
N GLY A 87 -7.96 -10.51 10.02
CA GLY A 87 -7.56 -11.65 10.85
C GLY A 87 -6.34 -12.39 10.30
N ALA A 88 -6.25 -12.57 8.98
CA ALA A 88 -5.14 -13.30 8.35
C ALA A 88 -3.85 -12.47 8.29
N LEU A 89 -3.95 -11.16 8.05
CA LEU A 89 -2.78 -10.28 7.98
C LEU A 89 -2.20 -9.93 9.34
N LEU A 90 -3.02 -9.80 10.38
CA LEU A 90 -2.54 -9.48 11.74
C LEU A 90 -1.56 -10.51 12.27
N PHE A 91 -1.65 -11.78 11.85
CA PHE A 91 -0.80 -12.84 12.38
C PHE A 91 0.15 -13.45 11.33
N SER A 92 0.29 -12.84 10.16
CA SER A 92 1.17 -13.33 9.10
C SER A 92 2.12 -12.25 8.59
N ASP A 93 3.06 -12.69 7.75
CA ASP A 93 3.94 -11.79 7.00
C ASP A 93 3.40 -11.51 5.59
N ALA A 94 2.14 -11.91 5.32
CA ALA A 94 1.50 -11.66 4.05
C ALA A 94 1.32 -10.16 3.78
N VAL A 95 1.26 -9.85 2.49
CA VAL A 95 1.03 -8.52 1.94
C VAL A 95 -0.21 -8.63 1.07
N HIS A 96 -1.14 -7.68 1.23
CA HIS A 96 -2.34 -7.63 0.40
C HIS A 96 -2.37 -6.32 -0.37
N TYR A 97 -2.50 -6.40 -1.69
CA TYR A 97 -2.63 -5.24 -2.55
C TYR A 97 -4.11 -4.88 -2.72
N GLY A 98 -4.42 -3.60 -2.57
CA GLY A 98 -5.70 -3.04 -2.97
C GLY A 98 -5.77 -2.83 -4.49
N GLU A 99 -6.75 -2.05 -4.92
CA GLU A 99 -6.92 -1.71 -6.33
C GLU A 99 -5.81 -0.77 -6.82
N LEU A 100 -5.25 -1.09 -8.00
CA LEU A 100 -4.31 -0.24 -8.72
C LEU A 100 -5.09 0.88 -9.41
N ARG A 101 -4.77 2.13 -9.10
CA ARG A 101 -5.41 3.31 -9.66
C ARG A 101 -4.41 4.08 -10.52
N GLU A 102 -4.46 3.88 -11.83
CA GLU A 102 -3.59 4.59 -12.78
C GLU A 102 -3.84 6.10 -12.73
N LEU A 103 -2.76 6.88 -12.62
CA LEU A 103 -2.81 8.33 -12.72
C LEU A 103 -2.67 8.69 -14.21
N THR A 104 -3.82 8.85 -14.87
CA THR A 104 -3.85 8.87 -16.35
C THR A 104 -3.47 10.22 -16.97
N THR A 105 -3.42 11.34 -16.23
CA THR A 105 -2.73 12.58 -16.68
C THR A 105 -2.38 13.49 -15.48
N ALA A 106 -1.44 14.41 -15.70
CA ALA A 106 -0.73 15.27 -14.74
C ALA A 106 -1.57 16.24 -13.84
N ASN A 107 -2.85 15.97 -13.58
CA ASN A 107 -3.75 16.90 -12.89
C ASN A 107 -4.67 16.29 -11.81
N ASP A 108 -4.43 15.06 -11.36
CA ASP A 108 -5.24 14.47 -10.28
C ASP A 108 -4.89 15.00 -8.88
N TYR A 109 -3.84 15.82 -8.77
CA TYR A 109 -3.57 16.65 -7.59
C TYR A 109 -4.32 17.99 -7.67
N ASN A 110 -5.65 17.97 -7.71
CA ASN A 110 -6.43 19.18 -7.49
C ASN A 110 -6.32 19.57 -6.01
N TYR A 111 -5.34 20.42 -5.71
CA TYR A 111 -5.26 21.22 -4.47
C TYR A 111 -6.33 22.33 -4.46
#